data_AF-A0A8H7DC65-F1
#
_entry.id   AF-A0A8H7DC65-F1
#
_cell.length_a   1.000
_cell.length_b   1.000
_cell.length_c   1.000
_cell.angle_alpha   90.00
_cell.angle_beta   90.00
_cell.angle_gamma   90.00
#
_symmetry.space_group_name_H-M   'P 1'
#
loop_
_entity.id
_entity.type
_entity.pdbx_description
1 polymer ?
#
loop_
_entity_poly.entity_id
_entity_poly.type
_entity_poly.pdbx_seq_one_letter_code
_entity_poly.pdbx_strand_id
1 'polypeptide(L)'
;MYSVSVLLPVFAVCFFLVCLAWQKLCKSPGVMDQTTEYTGTPREVYTPRYSHSLRRKVWIITARICADHFERVIIIDPEIEDPEKPKTRILQYNAMHVFLSLFVEGARRLWPNFDAEMITAGGRQGFSKAIINGMGLNSLLHAVTSNSGVTCLPRDFSARYFKNSCHTMNALWDATRLHDYGSPHCVPIDGETKDIGRIARWFERKLISAASKDEEVASALWHVRHLFASERVFLAPTVFWKVLSTRSLF
;
A
#
# COMPACT_ATOMS: atom_id res chain seq x y z
N MET A 1 -35.53 -37.96 -7.02
CA MET A 1 -35.07 -36.74 -6.32
C MET A 1 -33.74 -37.07 -5.66
N TYR A 2 -32.61 -36.61 -6.21
CA TYR A 2 -31.33 -36.72 -5.53
C TYR A 2 -31.34 -35.72 -4.37
N SER A 3 -31.07 -36.22 -3.16
CA SER A 3 -31.06 -35.38 -1.96
C SER A 3 -30.01 -34.28 -2.10
N VAL A 4 -30.42 -33.02 -1.89
CA VAL A 4 -29.56 -31.82 -1.89
C VAL A 4 -28.34 -32.01 -0.98
N SER A 5 -28.42 -32.92 0.00
CA SER A 5 -27.33 -33.30 0.90
C SER A 5 -26.11 -33.96 0.21
N VAL A 6 -26.24 -34.51 -1.00
CA VAL A 6 -25.11 -35.16 -1.71
C VAL A 6 -24.38 -34.19 -2.66
N LEU A 7 -25.04 -33.13 -3.11
CA LEU A 7 -24.44 -32.17 -4.05
C LEU A 7 -23.55 -31.13 -3.36
N LEU A 8 -23.88 -30.75 -2.12
CA LEU A 8 -23.12 -29.75 -1.36
C LEU A 8 -21.65 -30.16 -1.08
N PRO A 9 -21.36 -31.42 -0.65
CA PRO A 9 -19.99 -31.87 -0.42
C PRO A 9 -19.17 -31.91 -1.71
N VAL A 10 -19.78 -32.35 -2.82
CA VAL A 10 -19.11 -32.43 -4.12
C VAL A 10 -18.73 -31.04 -4.61
N PHE A 11 -19.64 -30.07 -4.49
CA PHE A 11 -19.36 -28.68 -4.88
C PHE A 11 -18.26 -28.06 -4.00
N ALA A 12 -18.29 -28.31 -2.69
CA ALA A 12 -17.26 -27.82 -1.77
C ALA A 12 -15.88 -28.42 -2.09
N VAL A 13 -15.80 -29.72 -2.39
CA VAL A 13 -14.56 -30.39 -2.78
C VAL A 13 -14.04 -29.87 -4.12
N CYS A 14 -14.90 -29.72 -5.13
CA CYS A 14 -14.51 -29.16 -6.43
C CYS A 14 -14.00 -27.72 -6.29
N PHE A 15 -14.71 -26.88 -5.52
CA PHE A 15 -14.28 -25.52 -5.23
C PHE A 15 -12.93 -25.48 -4.50
N PHE A 16 -12.72 -26.37 -3.51
CA PHE A 16 -11.47 -26.51 -2.78
C PHE A 16 -10.30 -26.90 -3.68
N LEU A 17 -10.50 -27.86 -4.59
CA LEU A 17 -9.48 -28.31 -5.54
C LEU A 17 -9.11 -27.21 -6.54
N VAL A 18 -10.09 -26.43 -7.02
CA VAL A 18 -9.84 -25.27 -7.89
C VAL A 18 -9.03 -24.20 -7.16
N CYS A 19 -9.36 -23.90 -5.91
CA CYS A 19 -8.60 -22.93 -5.10
C CYS A 19 -7.16 -23.36 -4.87
N LEU A 20 -6.92 -24.65 -4.57
CA LEU A 20 -5.57 -25.18 -4.39
C LEU A 20 -4.74 -25.19 -5.68
N ALA A 21 -5.35 -25.57 -6.80
CA ALA A 21 -4.70 -25.54 -8.10
C ALA A 21 -4.32 -24.08 -8.48
N TRP A 22 -5.24 -23.15 -8.27
CA TRP A 22 -5.01 -21.73 -8.50
C TRP A 22 -3.89 -21.16 -7.61
N GLN A 23 -3.86 -21.53 -6.34
CA GLN A 23 -2.83 -21.08 -5.39
C GLN A 23 -1.44 -21.61 -5.77
N LYS A 24 -1.33 -22.86 -6.25
CA LYS A 24 -0.06 -23.42 -6.74
C LYS A 24 0.43 -22.77 -8.04
N LEU A 25 -0.48 -22.45 -8.95
CA LEU A 25 -0.14 -21.82 -10.23
C LEU A 25 0.29 -20.36 -10.10
N CYS A 26 -0.06 -19.70 -8.99
CA CYS A 26 0.14 -18.27 -8.81
C CYS A 26 1.24 -17.92 -7.80
N LYS A 27 2.25 -18.78 -7.59
CA LYS A 27 3.45 -18.43 -6.81
C LYS A 27 4.23 -17.32 -7.51
N SER A 28 3.81 -16.07 -7.34
CA SER A 28 4.65 -14.91 -7.61
C SER A 28 5.46 -14.60 -6.35
N PRO A 29 6.76 -14.32 -6.45
CA PRO A 29 7.51 -13.74 -5.34
C PRO A 29 6.83 -12.46 -4.85
N GLY A 30 7.00 -12.12 -3.58
CA GLY A 30 6.50 -10.87 -3.03
C GLY A 30 7.10 -9.70 -3.81
N VAL A 31 6.24 -8.82 -4.35
CA VAL A 31 6.66 -7.63 -5.14
C VAL A 31 7.67 -6.76 -4.38
N MET A 32 7.62 -6.81 -3.04
CA MET A 32 8.46 -6.01 -2.15
C MET A 32 9.94 -6.42 -2.12
N ASP A 33 10.26 -7.72 -2.24
CA ASP A 33 11.65 -8.19 -2.08
C ASP A 33 12.56 -7.60 -3.18
N GLN A 34 12.02 -7.39 -4.38
CA GLN A 34 12.77 -6.83 -5.51
C GLN A 34 12.93 -5.30 -5.45
N THR A 35 12.06 -4.58 -4.74
CA THR A 35 12.08 -3.11 -4.71
C THR A 35 12.88 -2.54 -3.55
N THR A 36 13.08 -3.31 -2.48
CA THR A 36 13.82 -2.85 -1.29
C THR A 36 15.33 -2.80 -1.44
N GLU A 37 15.91 -3.58 -2.36
CA GLU A 37 17.37 -3.79 -2.49
C GLU A 37 18.14 -2.48 -2.69
N TYR A 38 17.57 -1.52 -3.42
CA TYR A 38 18.25 -0.27 -3.79
C TYR A 38 17.91 0.91 -2.87
N THR A 39 17.07 0.70 -1.85
CA THR A 39 16.59 1.81 -1.01
C THR A 39 17.66 2.23 -0.01
N GLY A 40 18.13 3.48 -0.08
CA GLY A 40 19.08 4.05 0.88
C GLY A 40 20.55 3.89 0.51
N THR A 41 20.88 3.27 -0.63
CA THR A 41 22.26 3.23 -1.13
C THR A 41 22.62 4.57 -1.78
N PRO A 42 23.50 5.39 -1.17
CA PRO A 42 23.91 6.67 -1.77
C PRO A 42 24.75 6.41 -3.01
N ARG A 43 24.69 7.30 -3.99
CA ARG A 43 25.71 7.34 -5.03
C ARG A 43 27.02 7.82 -4.40
N GLU A 44 28.15 7.25 -4.80
CA GLU A 44 29.43 7.90 -4.53
C GLU A 44 29.39 9.29 -5.18
N VAL A 45 29.57 10.34 -4.36
CA VAL A 45 29.65 11.76 -4.74
C VAL A 45 28.31 12.52 -4.88
N TYR A 46 27.74 13.01 -3.76
CA TYR A 46 27.31 14.40 -3.55
C TYR A 46 26.65 14.61 -2.17
N THR A 47 26.63 15.86 -1.65
CA THR A 47 25.85 16.26 -0.46
C THR A 47 24.79 17.31 -0.85
N PRO A 48 23.48 17.10 -0.59
CA PRO A 48 22.45 18.07 -0.98
C PRO A 48 22.24 19.18 0.08
N ARG A 49 21.87 20.39 -0.37
CA ARG A 49 21.40 21.48 0.50
C ARG A 49 19.86 21.54 0.51
N TYR A 50 19.25 21.63 1.70
CA TYR A 50 17.80 21.71 1.89
C TYR A 50 17.36 23.02 2.57
N SER A 51 16.15 23.50 2.27
CA SER A 51 15.48 24.56 3.04
C SER A 51 14.08 24.10 3.48
N HIS A 52 13.69 24.41 4.72
CA HIS A 52 12.56 23.79 5.44
C HIS A 52 11.23 24.56 5.33
N SER A 53 10.14 23.82 5.12
CA SER A 53 8.79 24.12 5.62
C SER A 53 8.02 22.81 5.79
N LEU A 54 7.90 22.36 7.05
CA LEU A 54 7.40 21.03 7.44
C LEU A 54 5.93 21.12 7.86
N ARG A 55 4.99 20.92 6.91
CA ARG A 55 3.59 20.62 7.27
C ARG A 55 2.95 19.45 6.52
N ARG A 56 3.56 18.91 5.46
CA ARG A 56 3.02 17.79 4.68
C ARG A 56 4.11 16.78 4.34
N LYS A 57 3.88 15.51 4.68
CA LYS A 57 4.98 14.58 4.93
C LYS A 57 5.27 13.57 3.79
N VAL A 58 4.31 13.28 2.90
CA VAL A 58 4.45 12.26 1.82
C VAL A 58 5.56 12.61 0.81
N TRP A 59 5.55 13.83 0.30
CA TRP A 59 6.43 14.28 -0.78
C TRP A 59 7.89 14.43 -0.34
N ILE A 60 8.14 14.52 0.97
CA ILE A 60 9.49 14.66 1.56
C ILE A 60 10.33 13.42 1.26
N ILE A 61 9.72 12.23 1.27
CA ILE A 61 10.43 10.97 0.99
C ILE A 61 10.85 10.93 -0.48
N THR A 62 9.94 11.26 -1.38
CA THR A 62 10.25 11.36 -2.81
C THR A 62 11.32 12.41 -3.07
N ALA A 63 11.22 13.58 -2.44
CA ALA A 63 12.21 14.64 -2.56
C ALA A 63 13.58 14.22 -2.03
N ARG A 64 13.62 13.51 -0.89
CA ARG A 64 14.85 12.95 -0.31
C ARG A 64 15.52 12.00 -1.29
N ILE A 65 14.76 11.09 -1.87
CA ILE A 65 15.27 10.14 -2.88
C ILE A 65 15.78 10.91 -4.09
N CYS A 66 14.99 11.84 -4.63
CA CYS A 66 15.41 12.69 -5.75
C CYS A 66 16.73 13.44 -5.46
N ALA A 67 16.96 13.87 -4.23
CA ALA A 67 18.18 14.59 -3.87
C ALA A 67 19.44 13.70 -3.88
N ASP A 68 19.31 12.37 -3.85
CA ASP A 68 20.43 11.46 -4.11
C ASP A 68 20.79 11.39 -5.61
N HIS A 69 19.89 11.86 -6.50
CA HIS A 69 20.04 11.78 -7.95
C HIS A 69 20.17 13.13 -8.65
N PHE A 70 19.71 14.23 -8.04
CA PHE A 70 19.66 15.56 -8.63
C PHE A 70 20.26 16.62 -7.70
N GLU A 71 20.98 17.58 -8.27
CA GLU A 71 21.59 18.70 -7.54
C GLU A 71 20.53 19.59 -6.86
N ARG A 72 19.40 19.79 -7.53
CA ARG A 72 18.31 20.66 -7.06
C ARG A 72 16.96 19.98 -7.21
N VAL A 73 16.24 19.88 -6.11
CA VAL A 73 14.87 19.35 -6.05
C VAL A 73 13.93 20.46 -5.60
N ILE A 74 12.91 20.74 -6.41
CA ILE A 74 11.88 21.74 -6.11
C ILE A 74 10.58 21.00 -5.80
N ILE A 75 9.99 21.27 -4.64
CA ILE A 75 8.69 20.73 -4.25
C ILE A 75 7.65 21.79 -4.55
N ILE A 76 6.63 21.42 -5.33
CA ILE A 76 5.48 22.27 -5.62
C ILE A 76 4.26 21.62 -4.96
N ASP A 77 3.72 22.24 -3.92
CA ASP A 77 2.49 21.81 -3.26
C ASP A 77 1.45 22.94 -3.34
N PRO A 78 0.46 22.84 -4.24
CA PRO A 78 -0.52 23.89 -4.48
C PRO A 78 -1.46 24.13 -3.28
N GLU A 79 -1.42 23.25 -2.27
CA GLU A 79 -2.28 23.36 -1.08
C GLU A 79 -1.51 23.87 0.15
N ILE A 80 -0.25 24.30 0.01
CA ILE A 80 0.46 25.07 1.04
C ILE A 80 0.00 26.53 1.04
N GLU A 81 -0.45 27.03 -0.11
CA GLU A 81 -0.71 28.45 -0.32
C GLU A 81 -2.01 28.95 0.34
N ASP A 82 -3.00 28.07 0.55
CA ASP A 82 -4.28 28.42 1.16
C ASP A 82 -4.72 27.35 2.18
N PRO A 83 -4.39 27.54 3.49
CA PRO A 83 -4.74 26.59 4.54
C PRO A 83 -6.24 26.58 4.88
N GLU A 84 -6.99 27.60 4.49
CA GLU A 84 -8.42 27.75 4.79
C GLU A 84 -9.29 27.09 3.72
N LYS A 85 -8.73 26.79 2.53
CA LYS A 85 -9.44 26.08 1.47
C LYS A 85 -9.95 24.71 1.96
N PRO A 86 -11.27 24.44 1.87
CA PRO A 86 -11.82 23.14 2.21
C PRO A 86 -11.11 22.04 1.44
N LYS A 87 -10.62 21.03 2.17
CA LYS A 87 -9.91 19.90 1.55
C LYS A 87 -10.90 19.13 0.69
N THR A 88 -10.65 19.07 -0.61
CA THR A 88 -11.46 18.33 -1.58
C THR A 88 -11.13 16.83 -1.62
N ARG A 89 -10.15 16.37 -0.83
CA ARG A 89 -9.67 14.99 -0.86
C ARG A 89 -10.40 14.11 0.13
N ILE A 90 -10.56 12.83 -0.25
CA ILE A 90 -11.06 11.77 0.63
C ILE A 90 -10.17 11.70 1.88
N LEU A 91 -10.78 11.94 3.05
CA LEU A 91 -10.10 12.16 4.32
C LEU A 91 -9.49 10.90 4.95
N GLN A 92 -9.68 9.71 4.37
CA GLN A 92 -9.11 8.45 4.88
C GLN A 92 -9.41 8.24 6.37
N TYR A 93 -10.65 8.54 6.78
CA TYR A 93 -11.07 8.66 8.19
C TYR A 93 -10.74 7.43 9.03
N ASN A 94 -10.83 6.24 8.40
CA ASN A 94 -10.61 4.96 9.04
C ASN A 94 -9.52 4.16 8.32
N ALA A 95 -8.62 4.83 7.58
CA ALA A 95 -7.51 4.14 6.96
C ALA A 95 -6.60 3.61 8.06
N MET A 96 -6.82 2.34 8.40
CA MET A 96 -5.95 1.58 9.27
C MET A 96 -4.55 1.66 8.64
N HIS A 97 -3.64 2.37 9.30
CA HIS A 97 -2.27 2.52 8.82
C HIS A 97 -1.57 1.18 9.07
N VAL A 98 -1.80 0.19 8.22
CA VAL A 98 -1.25 -1.16 8.43
C VAL A 98 0.06 -1.37 7.68
N PHE A 99 0.55 -0.34 7.00
CA PHE A 99 1.79 -0.41 6.24
C PHE A 99 2.99 0.19 7.00
N LEU A 100 2.89 0.43 8.32
CA LEU A 100 3.95 1.12 9.06
C LEU A 100 5.26 0.38 9.09
N SER A 101 5.22 -0.94 9.17
CA SER A 101 6.43 -1.75 9.25
C SER A 101 7.30 -1.54 8.01
N LEU A 102 6.66 -1.46 6.83
CA LEU A 102 7.34 -1.10 5.58
C LEU A 102 7.90 0.32 5.61
N PHE A 103 7.18 1.24 6.25
CA PHE A 103 7.63 2.62 6.35
C PHE A 103 8.86 2.76 7.23
N VAL A 104 8.80 2.17 8.42
CA VAL A 104 9.90 2.22 9.38
C VAL A 104 11.14 1.60 8.76
N GLU A 105 11.02 0.48 8.05
CA GLU A 105 12.16 -0.16 7.40
C GLU A 105 12.75 0.69 6.25
N GLY A 106 11.91 1.22 5.36
CA GLY A 106 12.37 2.10 4.28
C GLY A 106 13.00 3.39 4.81
N ALA A 107 12.42 3.98 5.87
CA ALA A 107 12.92 5.20 6.47
C ALA A 107 14.23 4.99 7.23
N ARG A 108 14.40 3.88 7.96
CA ARG A 108 15.68 3.51 8.58
C ARG A 108 16.82 3.37 7.58
N ARG A 109 16.53 2.88 6.38
CA ARG A 109 17.53 2.78 5.29
C ARG A 109 17.86 4.14 4.68
N LEU A 110 16.89 5.05 4.57
CA LEU A 110 17.10 6.40 4.03
C LEU A 110 17.72 7.38 5.04
N TRP A 111 17.50 7.15 6.34
CA TRP A 111 17.95 8.00 7.44
C TRP A 111 18.50 7.13 8.59
N PRO A 112 19.84 7.08 8.79
CA PRO A 112 20.45 6.23 9.81
C PRO A 112 19.99 6.48 11.25
N ASN A 113 19.52 7.70 11.56
CA ASN A 113 19.03 8.09 12.89
C ASN A 113 17.50 8.21 12.97
N PHE A 114 16.78 7.62 12.00
CA PHE A 114 15.35 7.81 11.83
C PHE A 114 14.54 7.59 13.10
N ASP A 115 14.81 6.50 13.83
CA ASP A 115 14.05 6.16 15.04
C ASP A 115 14.20 7.22 16.13
N ALA A 116 15.43 7.69 16.38
CA ALA A 116 15.72 8.69 17.41
C ALA A 116 15.07 10.05 17.08
N GLU A 117 15.14 10.46 15.82
CA GLU A 117 14.51 11.71 15.35
C GLU A 117 12.98 11.63 15.38
N MET A 118 12.41 10.49 15.00
CA MET A 118 10.96 10.26 15.06
C MET A 118 10.40 10.27 16.48
N ILE A 119 11.10 9.65 17.43
CA ILE A 119 10.74 9.67 18.85
C ILE A 119 10.76 11.11 19.36
N THR A 120 11.83 11.85 19.05
CA THR A 120 11.98 13.26 19.45
C THR A 120 10.89 14.14 18.84
N ALA A 121 10.50 13.89 17.60
CA ALA A 121 9.49 14.67 16.88
C ALA A 121 8.04 14.30 17.22
N GLY A 122 7.80 13.34 18.12
CA GLY A 122 6.45 12.86 18.45
C GLY A 122 5.70 12.30 17.23
N GLY A 123 6.43 11.66 16.32
CA GLY A 123 5.93 11.24 15.01
C GLY A 123 4.76 10.26 15.10
N ARG A 124 3.69 10.54 14.33
CA ARG A 124 2.52 9.66 14.13
C ARG A 124 2.42 9.18 12.68
N GLN A 125 1.58 8.17 12.48
CA GLN A 125 1.57 7.25 11.34
C GLN A 125 0.89 7.80 10.08
N GLY A 126 1.26 7.33 8.87
CA GLY A 126 0.54 7.64 7.62
C GLY A 126 1.28 7.71 6.28
N PHE A 127 2.35 6.93 6.06
CA PHE A 127 3.34 7.27 5.00
C PHE A 127 3.63 6.22 3.94
N SER A 128 3.09 5.02 4.05
CA SER A 128 3.66 3.90 3.30
C SER A 128 3.39 3.97 1.80
N LYS A 129 2.29 4.62 1.38
CA LYS A 129 2.05 4.94 -0.04
C LYS A 129 3.17 5.83 -0.61
N ALA A 130 3.72 6.74 0.20
CA ALA A 130 4.83 7.59 -0.19
C ALA A 130 6.11 6.77 -0.42
N ILE A 131 6.39 5.82 0.48
CA ILE A 131 7.58 4.98 0.39
C ILE A 131 7.51 4.04 -0.79
N ILE A 132 6.38 3.36 -1.01
CA ILE A 132 6.23 2.47 -2.17
C ILE A 132 6.48 3.24 -3.47
N ASN A 133 5.93 4.45 -3.60
CA ASN A 133 6.18 5.33 -4.74
C ASN A 133 7.64 5.82 -4.80
N GLY A 134 8.25 6.12 -3.67
CA GLY A 134 9.65 6.54 -3.57
C GLY A 134 10.60 5.43 -4.00
N MET A 135 10.38 4.20 -3.52
CA MET A 135 11.15 3.02 -3.91
C MET A 135 11.02 2.74 -5.41
N GLY A 136 9.78 2.76 -5.93
CA GLY A 136 9.54 2.60 -7.37
C GLY A 136 10.23 3.68 -8.22
N LEU A 137 10.24 4.93 -7.73
CA LEU A 137 10.98 6.01 -8.38
C LEU A 137 12.49 5.74 -8.35
N ASN A 138 13.04 5.37 -7.19
CA ASN A 138 14.45 5.09 -7.01
C ASN A 138 14.93 3.97 -7.94
N SER A 139 14.20 2.85 -7.99
CA SER A 139 14.52 1.73 -8.89
C SER A 139 14.51 2.16 -10.35
N LEU A 140 13.54 2.98 -10.77
CA LEU A 140 13.47 3.47 -12.15
C LEU A 140 14.62 4.42 -12.48
N LEU A 141 15.01 5.30 -11.55
CA LEU A 141 16.16 6.20 -11.70
C LEU A 141 17.44 5.38 -11.88
N HIS A 142 17.70 4.42 -10.99
CA HIS A 142 18.86 3.52 -11.12
C HIS A 142 18.88 2.77 -12.46
N ALA A 143 17.75 2.20 -12.88
CA ALA A 143 17.67 1.46 -14.14
C ALA A 143 17.97 2.32 -15.37
N VAL A 144 17.62 3.60 -15.34
CA VAL A 144 17.90 4.54 -16.43
C VAL A 144 19.35 5.00 -16.40
N THR A 145 19.90 5.29 -15.21
CA THR A 145 21.28 5.79 -15.07
C THR A 145 22.36 4.73 -15.25
N SER A 146 22.08 3.47 -14.93
CA SER A 146 23.07 2.38 -15.04
C SER A 146 23.28 1.90 -16.48
N ASN A 147 22.29 2.10 -17.35
CA ASN A 147 22.32 1.58 -18.73
C ASN A 147 22.86 2.58 -19.75
N SER A 148 23.12 3.81 -19.35
CA SER A 148 23.39 4.87 -20.31
C SER A 148 24.21 5.94 -19.58
N GLY A 149 25.39 6.30 -20.07
CA GLY A 149 26.16 7.47 -19.60
C GLY A 149 25.44 8.80 -19.90
N VAL A 150 24.13 8.81 -19.72
CA VAL A 150 23.19 9.82 -20.14
C VAL A 150 23.02 10.79 -18.97
N THR A 151 23.20 12.07 -19.28
CA THR A 151 23.10 13.19 -18.34
C THR A 151 21.66 13.70 -18.17
N CYS A 152 20.69 13.11 -18.89
CA CYS A 152 19.29 13.52 -18.90
C CYS A 152 18.31 12.35 -18.75
N LEU A 153 17.12 12.62 -18.20
CA LEU A 153 16.07 11.60 -18.14
C LEU A 153 15.46 11.35 -19.53
N PRO A 154 15.09 10.10 -19.86
CA PRO A 154 14.31 9.79 -21.06
C PRO A 154 13.01 10.59 -21.13
N ARG A 155 12.58 10.96 -22.34
CA ARG A 155 11.33 11.75 -22.55
C ARG A 155 10.09 11.04 -22.00
N ASP A 156 10.11 9.71 -21.92
CA ASP A 156 9.00 8.88 -21.44
C ASP A 156 9.14 8.48 -19.96
N PHE A 157 10.14 9.00 -19.24
CA PHE A 157 10.43 8.63 -17.86
C PHE A 157 9.21 8.79 -16.94
N SER A 158 8.54 9.94 -16.99
CA SER A 158 7.37 10.23 -16.17
C SER A 158 6.20 9.28 -16.49
N ALA A 159 5.95 9.03 -17.77
CA ALA A 159 4.90 8.10 -18.21
C ALA A 159 5.17 6.68 -17.69
N ARG A 160 6.43 6.22 -17.74
CA ARG A 160 6.84 4.92 -17.18
C ARG A 160 6.68 4.87 -15.66
N TYR A 161 7.11 5.93 -14.96
CA TYR A 161 6.93 6.05 -13.52
C TYR A 161 5.46 5.95 -13.12
N PHE A 162 4.60 6.80 -13.69
CA PHE A 162 3.18 6.80 -13.34
C PHE A 162 2.48 5.51 -13.74
N LYS A 163 2.86 4.87 -14.86
CA LYS A 163 2.34 3.55 -15.23
C LYS A 163 2.69 2.49 -14.20
N ASN A 164 3.94 2.45 -13.72
CA ASN A 164 4.39 1.51 -12.70
C ASN A 164 3.72 1.81 -11.34
N SER A 165 3.69 3.08 -10.93
CA SER A 165 3.02 3.50 -9.70
C SER A 165 1.54 3.18 -9.71
N CYS A 166 0.84 3.41 -10.82
CA CYS A 166 -0.58 3.09 -11.00
C CYS A 166 -0.86 1.60 -10.74
N HIS A 167 -0.03 0.71 -11.31
CA HIS A 167 -0.17 -0.72 -11.10
C HIS A 167 -0.09 -1.13 -9.62
N THR A 168 0.84 -0.53 -8.85
CA THR A 168 1.01 -0.84 -7.43
C THR A 168 0.01 -0.11 -6.54
N MET A 169 -0.39 1.10 -6.92
CA MET A 169 -1.17 1.99 -6.06
C MET A 169 -2.67 1.90 -6.24
N ASN A 170 -3.17 1.43 -7.38
CA ASN A 170 -4.62 1.38 -7.61
C ASN A 170 -5.34 0.51 -6.59
N ALA A 171 -4.83 -0.69 -6.31
CA ALA A 171 -5.43 -1.57 -5.31
C ALA A 171 -5.48 -0.92 -3.91
N LEU A 172 -4.39 -0.22 -3.54
CA LEU A 172 -4.28 0.48 -2.25
C LEU A 172 -5.12 1.77 -2.19
N TRP A 173 -5.29 2.43 -3.32
CA TRP A 173 -6.21 3.56 -3.48
C TRP A 173 -7.65 3.07 -3.32
N ASP A 174 -8.03 2.07 -4.10
CA ASP A 174 -9.36 1.47 -4.10
C ASP A 174 -9.73 0.94 -2.73
N ALA A 175 -8.86 0.17 -2.07
CA ALA A 175 -9.11 -0.33 -0.73
C ALA A 175 -9.45 0.81 0.26
N THR A 176 -8.65 1.89 0.25
CA THR A 176 -8.91 3.03 1.16
C THR A 176 -10.16 3.82 0.79
N ARG A 177 -10.38 4.06 -0.51
CA ARG A 177 -11.57 4.75 -1.02
C ARG A 177 -12.84 3.97 -0.67
N LEU A 178 -12.86 2.68 -0.96
CA LEU A 178 -14.00 1.81 -0.70
C LEU A 178 -14.27 1.68 0.79
N HIS A 179 -13.22 1.68 1.63
CA HIS A 179 -13.39 1.72 3.08
C HIS A 179 -14.07 3.02 3.53
N ASP A 180 -13.62 4.18 3.01
CA ASP A 180 -14.18 5.48 3.37
C ASP A 180 -15.66 5.62 3.01
N TYR A 181 -16.13 4.98 1.94
CA TYR A 181 -17.55 4.97 1.58
C TYR A 181 -18.45 4.33 2.65
N GLY A 182 -17.88 3.59 3.61
CA GLY A 182 -18.59 3.11 4.79
C GLY A 182 -18.86 4.19 5.85
N SER A 183 -18.20 5.34 5.79
CA SER A 183 -18.40 6.44 6.74
C SER A 183 -19.69 7.22 6.44
N PRO A 184 -20.48 7.62 7.47
CA PRO A 184 -21.64 8.48 7.28
C PRO A 184 -21.24 9.85 6.72
N HIS A 185 -20.02 10.33 7.00
CA HIS A 185 -19.53 11.65 6.58
C HIS A 185 -18.78 11.65 5.25
N CYS A 186 -18.50 10.48 4.66
CA CYS A 186 -17.88 10.43 3.34
C CYS A 186 -18.89 10.82 2.27
N VAL A 187 -18.48 11.70 1.35
CA VAL A 187 -19.18 11.96 0.09
C VAL A 187 -18.45 11.16 -1.00
N PRO A 188 -19.12 10.24 -1.71
CA PRO A 188 -18.52 9.52 -2.82
C PRO A 188 -18.02 10.44 -3.94
N ILE A 189 -17.08 9.96 -4.75
CA ILE A 189 -16.65 10.65 -5.97
C ILE A 189 -17.85 10.76 -6.93
N ASP A 190 -17.88 11.82 -7.75
CA ASP A 190 -18.92 12.02 -8.77
C ASP A 190 -19.13 10.76 -9.61
N GLY A 191 -20.40 10.34 -9.70
CA GLY A 191 -20.81 9.11 -10.40
C GLY A 191 -20.76 7.84 -9.56
N GLU A 192 -20.20 7.87 -8.35
CA GLU A 192 -20.16 6.73 -7.43
C GLU A 192 -21.16 6.87 -6.28
N THR A 193 -21.47 5.75 -5.63
CA THR A 193 -22.37 5.72 -4.47
C THR A 193 -21.73 5.00 -3.29
N LYS A 194 -22.29 5.20 -2.08
CA LYS A 194 -21.83 4.48 -0.89
C LYS A 194 -22.03 2.97 -0.99
N ASP A 195 -22.86 2.47 -1.91
CA ASP A 195 -23.05 1.03 -2.11
C ASP A 195 -21.86 0.36 -2.79
N ILE A 196 -21.02 1.11 -3.51
CA ILE A 196 -19.81 0.58 -4.13
C ILE A 196 -18.89 0.06 -3.01
N GLY A 197 -18.44 -1.19 -3.14
CA GLY A 197 -17.60 -1.86 -2.15
C GLY A 197 -18.32 -2.36 -0.90
N ARG A 198 -19.67 -2.33 -0.84
CA ARG A 198 -20.43 -2.78 0.35
C ARG A 198 -20.10 -4.20 0.78
N ILE A 199 -19.98 -5.14 -0.17
CA ILE A 199 -19.62 -6.54 0.09
C ILE A 199 -18.18 -6.64 0.59
N ALA A 200 -17.25 -5.91 -0.04
CA ALA A 200 -15.85 -5.88 0.38
C ALA A 200 -15.72 -5.38 1.82
N ARG A 201 -16.39 -4.27 2.17
CA ARG A 201 -16.43 -3.75 3.55
C ARG A 201 -17.07 -4.73 4.53
N TRP A 202 -18.13 -5.43 4.14
CA TRP A 202 -18.75 -6.47 4.98
C TRP A 202 -17.77 -7.61 5.26
N PHE A 203 -17.07 -8.09 4.21
CA PHE A 203 -16.07 -9.12 4.35
C PHE A 203 -14.88 -8.66 5.20
N GLU A 204 -14.44 -7.42 5.04
CA GLU A 204 -13.39 -6.81 5.86
C GLU A 204 -13.76 -6.75 7.35
N ARG A 205 -15.00 -6.35 7.69
CA ARG A 205 -15.47 -6.37 9.08
C ARG A 205 -15.50 -7.78 9.67
N LYS A 206 -15.91 -8.76 8.87
CA LYS A 206 -15.83 -10.19 9.24
C LYS A 206 -14.39 -10.65 9.45
N LEU A 207 -13.49 -10.26 8.56
CA LEU A 207 -12.08 -10.59 8.60
C LEU A 207 -11.40 -10.02 9.85
N ILE A 208 -11.65 -8.75 10.18
CA ILE A 208 -11.16 -8.11 11.42
C ILE A 208 -11.73 -8.84 12.65
N SER A 209 -13.01 -9.16 12.63
CA SER A 209 -13.66 -9.89 13.74
C SER A 209 -13.06 -11.28 13.93
N ALA A 210 -12.73 -11.99 12.85
CA ALA A 210 -12.10 -13.30 12.89
C ALA A 210 -10.64 -13.22 13.34
N ALA A 211 -9.89 -12.23 12.84
CA ALA A 211 -8.50 -11.98 13.26
C ALA A 211 -8.38 -11.69 14.76
N SER A 212 -9.38 -11.07 15.39
CA SER A 212 -9.37 -10.84 16.85
C SER A 212 -9.52 -12.13 17.69
N LYS A 213 -9.86 -13.25 17.06
CA LYS A 213 -10.21 -14.53 17.73
C LYS A 213 -9.38 -15.72 17.23
N ASP A 214 -8.74 -15.61 16.08
CA ASP A 214 -8.03 -16.70 15.42
C ASP A 214 -6.67 -16.23 14.89
N GLU A 215 -5.60 -16.90 15.34
CA GLU A 215 -4.22 -16.53 15.03
C GLU A 215 -3.85 -16.73 13.55
N GLU A 216 -4.39 -17.74 12.89
CA GLU A 216 -4.15 -17.98 11.45
C GLU A 216 -4.75 -16.83 10.62
N VAL A 217 -5.97 -16.42 10.95
CA VAL A 217 -6.63 -15.28 10.29
C VAL A 217 -5.91 -13.97 10.62
N ALA A 218 -5.47 -13.79 11.86
CA ALA A 218 -4.69 -12.62 12.28
C ALA A 218 -3.36 -12.52 11.52
N SER A 219 -2.64 -13.63 11.40
CA SER A 219 -1.40 -13.72 10.66
C SER A 219 -1.63 -13.44 9.17
N ALA A 220 -2.64 -14.06 8.55
CA ALA A 220 -3.00 -13.78 7.16
C ALA A 220 -3.32 -12.29 6.93
N LEU A 221 -4.14 -11.70 7.81
CA LEU A 221 -4.49 -10.29 7.74
C LEU A 221 -3.26 -9.41 7.88
N TRP A 222 -2.37 -9.71 8.82
CA TRP A 222 -1.12 -8.99 9.04
C TRP A 222 -0.22 -9.03 7.79
N HIS A 223 0.03 -10.21 7.21
CA HIS A 223 0.91 -10.35 6.04
C HIS A 223 0.36 -9.61 4.82
N VAL A 224 -0.94 -9.75 4.54
CA VAL A 224 -1.56 -9.07 3.40
C VAL A 224 -1.53 -7.56 3.58
N ARG A 225 -1.88 -7.08 4.77
CA ARG A 225 -1.89 -5.65 5.07
C ARG A 225 -0.51 -5.01 5.11
N HIS A 226 0.54 -5.80 5.23
CA HIS A 226 1.92 -5.36 5.12
C HIS A 226 2.55 -5.68 3.76
N LEU A 227 1.75 -6.09 2.77
CA LEU A 227 2.21 -6.46 1.42
C LEU A 227 3.23 -7.62 1.39
N PHE A 228 3.30 -8.42 2.45
CA PHE A 228 4.10 -9.64 2.49
C PHE A 228 3.38 -10.82 1.85
N ALA A 229 2.06 -10.71 1.62
CA ALA A 229 1.26 -11.71 0.94
C ALA A 229 0.17 -11.08 0.06
N SER A 230 -0.31 -11.84 -0.91
CA SER A 230 -1.47 -11.47 -1.72
C SER A 230 -2.77 -11.64 -0.93
N GLU A 231 -3.77 -10.78 -1.17
CA GLU A 231 -5.13 -10.90 -0.61
C GLU A 231 -5.78 -12.28 -0.88
N ARG A 232 -5.27 -13.03 -1.87
CA ARG A 232 -5.67 -14.41 -2.16
C ARG A 232 -5.51 -15.36 -0.97
N VAL A 233 -4.65 -15.04 -0.01
CA VAL A 233 -4.53 -15.82 1.24
C VAL A 233 -5.86 -15.84 2.01
N PHE A 234 -6.70 -14.82 1.89
CA PHE A 234 -8.05 -14.84 2.49
C PHE A 234 -9.01 -15.83 1.84
N LEU A 235 -8.68 -16.32 0.64
CA LEU A 235 -9.43 -17.37 -0.06
C LEU A 235 -8.91 -18.77 0.26
N ALA A 236 -7.84 -18.90 1.07
CA ALA A 236 -7.43 -20.19 1.58
C ALA A 236 -8.61 -20.82 2.34
N PRO A 237 -9.00 -22.07 2.08
CA PRO A 237 -10.25 -22.62 2.59
C PRO A 237 -10.41 -22.55 4.11
N THR A 238 -9.33 -22.76 4.85
CA THR A 238 -9.30 -22.65 6.32
C THR A 238 -9.61 -21.22 6.76
N VAL A 239 -8.87 -20.25 6.23
CA VAL A 239 -9.03 -18.81 6.51
C VAL A 239 -10.43 -18.34 6.10
N PHE A 240 -10.84 -18.64 4.87
CA PHE A 240 -12.13 -18.22 4.32
C PHE A 240 -13.30 -18.74 5.16
N TRP A 241 -13.28 -20.02 5.54
CA TRP A 241 -14.31 -20.61 6.38
C TRP A 241 -14.37 -19.98 7.78
N LYS A 242 -13.22 -19.76 8.42
CA LYS A 242 -13.13 -19.07 9.71
C LYS A 242 -13.71 -17.65 9.64
N VAL A 243 -13.42 -16.92 8.57
CA VAL A 243 -13.96 -15.56 8.36
C VAL A 243 -15.48 -15.58 8.20
N LEU A 244 -16.02 -16.49 7.38
CA LEU A 244 -17.47 -16.56 7.13
C LEU A 244 -18.25 -17.00 8.38
N SER A 245 -17.73 -17.98 9.11
CA SER A 245 -18.36 -18.54 10.32
C SER A 245 -18.26 -17.61 11.54
N THR A 246 -17.34 -16.64 11.54
CA THR A 246 -17.20 -15.70 12.66
C THR A 246 -18.37 -14.72 12.73
N ARG A 247 -18.97 -14.56 13.91
CA ARG A 247 -19.93 -13.47 14.19
C ARG A 247 -19.18 -12.13 14.21
N SER A 248 -19.67 -11.17 13.41
CA SER A 248 -19.12 -9.81 13.30
C SER A 248 -19.16 -9.09 14.65
N LEU A 249 -18.11 -8.34 14.97
CA LEU A 249 -18.05 -7.40 16.10
C LEU A 249 -18.73 -6.06 15.78
N PHE A 250 -19.02 -5.81 14.50
CA PHE A 250 -19.54 -4.57 13.94
C PHE A 250 -20.83 -4.82 13.15
#